data_AF-A0A1Q8VIM1-F1
#
_entry.id   AF-A0A1Q8VIM1-F1
#
_cell.length_a   1.000
_cell.length_b   1.000
_cell.length_c   1.000
_cell.angle_alpha   90.00
_cell.angle_beta   90.00
_cell.angle_gamma   90.00
#
_symmetry.space_group_name_H-M   'P 1'
#
loop_
_entity.id
_entity.type
_entity.pdbx_description
1 polymer ?
#
loop_
_entity_poly.entity_id
_entity_poly.type
_entity_poly.pdbx_seq_one_letter_code
_entity_poly.pdbx_strand_id
1 'polypeptide(L)' 'MDVSTASTSLLTDMYELTMLQGALASGAASRRSVFELFGRRLPGSRRFGVVAGTGRLLDAIEAFTFAP' A
#
# COMPACT_ATOMS: atom_id res chain seq x y z
N MET A 1 11.61 -21.12 0.99
CA MET A 1 10.14 -21.26 1.14
C MET A 1 9.54 -20.69 -0.11
N ASP A 2 9.04 -21.57 -0.97
CA ASP A 2 8.37 -21.21 -2.21
C ASP A 2 6.98 -20.68 -1.86
N VAL A 3 6.87 -19.36 -1.72
CA VAL A 3 5.59 -18.69 -1.78
C VAL A 3 5.31 -18.54 -3.26
N SER A 4 4.43 -19.39 -3.80
CA SER A 4 3.69 -19.13 -5.03
C SER A 4 3.43 -17.62 -5.13
N THR A 5 4.19 -16.95 -6.01
CA THR A 5 4.34 -15.48 -6.06
C THR A 5 3.09 -14.84 -6.66
N ALA A 6 1.96 -14.96 -5.96
CA ALA A 6 0.79 -14.18 -6.29
C ALA A 6 1.17 -12.71 -6.12
N SER A 7 1.15 -11.95 -7.21
CA SER A 7 1.47 -10.53 -7.17
C SER A 7 0.54 -9.81 -6.21
N THR A 8 1.10 -8.86 -5.45
CA THR A 8 0.33 -7.97 -4.57
C THR A 8 -0.40 -6.87 -5.34
N SER A 9 -0.24 -6.78 -6.66
CA SER A 9 -0.76 -5.69 -7.49
C SER A 9 -2.28 -5.52 -7.46
N LEU A 10 -3.02 -6.60 -7.20
CA LEU A 10 -4.48 -6.57 -7.09
C LEU A 10 -4.98 -6.73 -5.64
N LEU A 11 -4.08 -6.75 -4.66
CA LEU A 11 -4.44 -6.76 -3.22
C LEU A 11 -4.71 -5.33 -2.73
N THR A 12 -5.71 -4.70 -3.34
CA THR A 12 -6.12 -3.33 -3.06
C THR A 12 -7.64 -3.20 -3.22
N ASP A 13 -8.23 -2.18 -2.61
CA ASP A 13 -9.63 -1.85 -2.86
C ASP A 13 -9.80 -1.33 -4.30
N MET A 14 -10.92 -1.69 -4.95
CA MET A 14 -11.26 -1.26 -6.32
C MET A 14 -11.29 0.27 -6.46
N TYR A 15 -11.60 0.97 -5.38
CA TYR A 15 -11.56 2.42 -5.31
C TYR A 15 -10.20 2.97 -5.77
N GLU A 16 -9.08 2.41 -5.31
CA GLU A 16 -7.73 2.88 -5.64
C GLU A 16 -7.42 2.76 -7.13
N LEU A 17 -7.85 1.66 -7.77
CA LEU A 17 -7.67 1.45 -9.20
C LEU A 17 -8.50 2.44 -10.03
N THR A 18 -9.76 2.68 -9.64
CA THR A 18 -10.60 3.69 -10.32
C THR A 18 -10.09 5.11 -10.11
N MET A 19 -9.55 5.42 -8.93
CA MET A 19 -8.88 6.70 -8.67
C MET A 19 -7.63 6.87 -9.54
N LEU A 20 -6.78 5.84 -9.65
CA LEU A 20 -5.59 5.88 -10.50
C LEU A 20 -5.97 6.14 -11.96
N GLN A 21 -7.02 5.48 -12.46
CA GLN A 21 -7.56 5.74 -13.79
C GLN A 21 -7.98 7.21 -13.96
N GLY A 22 -8.70 7.78 -12.99
CA GLY A 22 -9.08 9.19 -13.00
C GLY A 22 -7.88 10.15 -12.94
N ALA A 23 -6.87 9.83 -12.14
CA ALA A 23 -5.65 10.61 -12.03
C ALA A 23 -4.84 10.61 -13.33
N LEU A 24 -4.79 9.48 -14.04
CA LEU A 24 -4.16 9.39 -15.36
C LEU A 24 -4.92 10.22 -16.39
N ALA A 25 -6.25 10.07 -16.48
CA ALA A 25 -7.08 10.78 -17.45
C ALA A 25 -7.08 12.31 -17.25
N SER A 26 -6.99 12.77 -16.00
CA SER A 26 -6.94 14.20 -15.66
C SER A 26 -5.55 14.82 -15.75
N GLY A 27 -4.49 14.02 -15.98
CA GLY A 27 -3.11 14.48 -15.92
C GLY A 27 -2.57 14.71 -14.51
N ALA A 28 -3.37 14.43 -13.46
CA ALA A 28 -2.98 14.60 -12.07
C ALA A 28 -2.00 13.52 -11.58
N ALA A 29 -1.82 12.42 -12.32
CA ALA A 29 -0.97 11.29 -11.93
C ALA A 29 0.50 11.65 -11.69
N SER A 30 1.02 12.71 -12.32
CA SER A 30 2.40 13.17 -12.13
C SER A 30 2.57 14.16 -10.98
N ARG A 31 1.48 14.52 -10.29
CA ARG A 31 1.52 15.46 -9.17
C ARG A 31 2.21 14.83 -7.96
N ARG A 32 3.31 15.44 -7.52
CA ARG A 32 3.99 15.06 -6.27
C ARG A 32 3.02 15.10 -5.10
N SER A 33 2.93 13.98 -4.40
CA SER A 33 1.99 13.76 -3.29
C SER A 33 2.70 13.04 -2.16
N VAL A 34 2.24 13.26 -0.93
CA VAL A 34 2.77 12.62 0.29
C VAL A 34 1.62 11.90 0.98
N PHE A 35 1.90 10.70 1.50
CA PHE A 35 0.96 9.91 2.27
C PHE A 35 1.57 9.60 3.64
N GLU A 36 0.78 9.73 4.70
CA GLU A 36 1.19 9.48 6.08
C GLU A 36 0.36 8.37 6.70
N LEU A 37 1.02 7.43 7.37
CA LEU A 37 0.37 6.37 8.14
C LEU A 37 0.52 6.65 9.63
N PHE A 38 -0.61 6.72 10.34
CA PHE A 38 -0.64 6.93 11.78
C PHE A 38 -1.77 6.15 12.44
N GLY A 39 -1.54 5.67 13.67
CA GLY A 39 -2.59 5.10 14.50
C GLY A 39 -3.46 6.21 15.10
N ARG A 40 -4.79 6.11 14.94
CA ARG A 40 -5.72 7.10 15.52
C ARG A 40 -5.97 6.92 17.02
N ARG A 41 -5.73 5.71 17.54
CA ARG A 41 -5.94 5.34 18.94
C ARG A 41 -5.05 4.16 19.31
N LEU A 42 -4.55 4.15 20.54
CA LEU A 42 -3.86 2.99 21.11
C LEU A 42 -4.86 1.96 21.68
N PRO A 43 -4.53 0.66 21.66
CA PRO A 43 -5.35 -0.36 22.32
C PRO A 43 -5.62 0.00 23.78
N GLY A 44 -6.86 -0.15 24.25
CA GLY A 44 -7.26 0.32 25.59
C GLY A 44 -6.45 -0.29 26.75
N SER A 45 -5.85 -1.47 26.55
CA SER A 45 -5.03 -2.17 27.54
C SER A 45 -3.56 -1.75 27.57
N ARG A 46 -3.08 -0.92 26.61
CA ARG A 46 -1.64 -0.61 26.45
C ARG A 46 -1.44 0.85 26.06
N ARG A 47 -0.44 1.50 26.67
CA ARG A 47 -0.10 2.92 26.39
C ARG A 47 0.98 3.10 25.32
N PHE A 48 1.27 2.06 24.54
CA PHE A 48 2.24 2.11 23.45
C PHE A 48 1.75 1.27 22.26
N GLY A 49 2.25 1.60 21.07
CA GLY A 49 2.11 0.80 19.86
C GLY A 49 3.46 0.22 19.47
N VAL A 50 3.44 -0.86 18.68
CA VAL A 50 4.64 -1.44 18.07
C VAL A 50 4.44 -1.41 16.56
N VAL A 51 5.40 -0.84 15.85
CA VAL A 51 5.46 -0.91 14.38
C VAL A 51 6.28 -2.14 14.02
N ALA A 52 5.72 -2.99 13.17
CA ALA A 52 6.38 -4.19 12.68
C ALA A 52 5.97 -4.45 11.23
N GLY A 53 6.81 -5.19 10.50
CA GLY A 53 6.53 -5.56 9.11
C GLY A 53 6.97 -4.53 8.06
N THR A 54 7.70 -3.48 8.44
CA THR A 54 8.26 -2.50 7.49
C THR A 54 9.14 -3.17 6.43
N GLY A 55 10.02 -4.11 6.82
CA GLY A 55 10.85 -4.85 5.85
C GLY A 55 10.02 -5.59 4.81
N ARG A 56 9.01 -6.35 5.26
CA ARG A 56 8.07 -7.04 4.35
C ARG A 56 7.33 -6.10 3.40
N LEU A 57 7.00 -4.90 3.86
CA LEU A 57 6.37 -3.88 3.01
C LEU A 57 7.34 -3.40 1.93
N LEU A 58 8.59 -3.12 2.29
CA LEU A 58 9.62 -2.70 1.34
C LEU A 58 9.88 -3.79 0.29
N ASP A 59 10.02 -5.04 0.71
CA ASP A 59 10.19 -6.18 -0.20
C ASP A 59 9.00 -6.28 -1.18
N ALA A 60 7.77 -6.07 -0.70
CA ALA A 60 6.57 -6.10 -1.54
C ALA A 60 6.48 -4.93 -2.52
N ILE A 61 6.97 -3.74 -2.14
CA ILE A 61 7.05 -2.57 -3.03
C ILE A 61 8.09 -2.81 -4.12
N GLU A 62 9.27 -3.34 -3.78
CA GLU A 62 10.33 -3.65 -4.74
C GLU A 62 9.88 -4.69 -5.77
N ALA A 63 9.09 -5.68 -5.34
CA ALA A 63 8.53 -6.71 -6.22
C ALA A 63 7.20 -6.30 -6.90
N PHE A 64 6.68 -5.09 -6.67
CA PHE A 64 5.35 -4.69 -7.12
C PHE A 64 5.26 -4.60 -8.65
N THR A 65 4.50 -5.50 -9.26
CA THR A 65 4.25 -5.51 -10.71
C THR A 65 2.88 -6.08 -11.02
N PHE A 66 2.21 -5.56 -12.06
CA PHE A 66 1.02 -6.23 -12.59
C PHE A 66 1.45 -7.45 -13.40
N ALA A 67 1.03 -8.64 -12.97
CA ALA A 67 1.24 -9.88 -13.70
C ALA A 67 0.13 -10.09 -14.75
N PRO A 68 0.42 -10.74 -15.89
CA PRO A 68 -0.58 -11.11 -16.91
C PRO A 68 -1.70 -12.04 -16.41
#